data_AF-A0A9N7JKP1-F1
#
_entry.id   AF-A0A9N7JKP1-F1
#
_cell.length_a   1.000
_cell.length_b   1.000
_cell.length_c   1.000
_cell.angle_alpha   90.00
_cell.angle_beta   90.00
_cell.angle_gamma   90.00
#
_symmetry.space_group_name_H-M   'P 1'
#
loop_
_entity.id
_entity.type
_entity.pdbx_description
1 polymer ?
#
loop_
_entity_poly.entity_id
_entity_poly.type
_entity_poly.pdbx_seq_one_letter_code
_entity_poly.pdbx_strand_id
1 'polypeptide(L)'
;MKLVKVVFDSYEKGRITRVCVPFDYGPSRRYRDGENRYHFYDLDSPLSNHNLSILPQQIKSIEILNETFCPEDYVKWTPSWFLSRDWGIYS
;
A
#
# COMPACT_ATOMS: atom_id res chain seq x y z
N MET A 1 -7.96 -9.61 -7.69
CA MET A 1 -6.57 -9.47 -7.18
C MET A 1 -6.53 -9.82 -5.70
N LYS A 2 -5.35 -10.02 -5.09
CA LYS A 2 -5.24 -10.48 -3.70
C LYS A 2 -4.89 -9.35 -2.73
N LEU A 3 -5.53 -9.36 -1.57
CA LEU A 3 -5.12 -8.50 -0.45
C LEU A 3 -3.77 -8.96 0.11
N VAL A 4 -3.10 -8.08 0.84
CA VAL A 4 -1.84 -8.40 1.52
C VAL A 4 -1.94 -8.06 3.00
N LYS A 5 -1.31 -8.88 3.83
CA LYS A 5 -1.06 -8.57 5.24
C LYS A 5 0.37 -8.08 5.38
N VAL A 6 0.52 -6.86 5.88
CA VAL A 6 1.81 -6.20 6.03
C VAL A 6 2.13 -6.07 7.51
N VAL A 7 3.33 -6.52 7.90
CA VAL A 7 3.89 -6.29 9.23
C VAL A 7 5.06 -5.33 9.09
N PHE A 8 5.05 -4.24 9.83
CA PHE A 8 6.09 -3.21 9.78
C PHE A 8 6.34 -2.56 11.14
N ASP A 9 7.54 -2.02 11.33
CA ASP A 9 7.86 -1.24 12.53
C ASP A 9 7.60 0.26 12.25
N SER A 10 6.62 0.81 12.95
CA SER A 10 6.35 2.25 13.02
C SER A 10 7.39 2.94 13.90
N TYR A 11 7.80 4.14 13.50
CA TYR A 11 8.69 4.98 14.30
C TYR A 11 8.10 5.35 15.66
N GLU A 12 6.77 5.46 15.77
CA GLU A 12 6.09 5.93 16.99
C GLU A 12 5.39 4.81 17.76
N LYS A 13 4.72 3.90 17.04
CA LYS A 13 3.79 2.93 17.65
C LYS A 13 4.39 1.52 17.78
N GLY A 14 5.66 1.34 17.44
CA GLY A 14 6.30 0.04 17.40
C GLY A 14 5.76 -0.85 16.27
N ARG A 15 5.68 -2.15 16.50
CA ARG A 15 5.27 -3.11 15.46
C ARG A 15 3.77 -3.05 15.18
N ILE A 16 3.41 -2.86 13.92
CA ILE A 16 2.03 -2.79 13.43
C ILE A 16 1.79 -3.90 12.40
N THR A 17 0.57 -4.45 12.41
CA THR A 17 0.06 -5.36 11.38
C THR A 17 -1.19 -4.76 10.75
N ARG A 18 -1.27 -4.78 9.42
CA ARG A 18 -2.40 -4.25 8.64
C ARG A 18 -2.75 -5.13 7.45
N VAL A 19 -4.04 -5.21 7.12
CA VAL A 19 -4.54 -5.74 5.86
C VAL A 19 -4.69 -4.60 4.86
N CYS A 20 -4.12 -4.77 3.67
CA CYS A 20 -4.02 -3.71 2.70
C CYS A 20 -4.29 -4.15 1.26
N VAL A 21 -4.67 -3.18 0.43
CA VAL A 21 -4.54 -3.27 -1.04
C VAL A 21 -3.13 -2.84 -1.46
N PRO A 22 -2.38 -3.64 -2.25
CA PRO A 22 -1.02 -3.31 -2.67
C PRO A 22 -1.00 -2.36 -3.87
N PHE A 23 -0.96 -1.04 -3.62
CA PHE A 23 -1.09 0.00 -4.64
C PHE A 23 0.14 0.18 -5.53
N ASP A 24 1.31 0.51 -4.98
CA ASP A 24 2.49 0.87 -5.81
C ASP A 24 3.82 0.64 -5.08
N TYR A 25 4.92 0.77 -5.82
CA TYR A 25 6.26 0.90 -5.27
C TYR A 25 7.05 1.98 -6.01
N GLY A 26 7.38 3.06 -5.30
CA GLY A 26 8.09 4.19 -5.89
C GLY A 26 8.27 5.36 -4.93
N PRO A 27 8.80 6.50 -5.40
CA PRO A 27 8.96 7.67 -4.57
C PRO A 27 7.62 8.28 -4.20
N SER A 28 7.47 8.67 -2.94
CA SER A 28 6.25 9.33 -2.49
C SER A 28 6.20 10.77 -3.00
N ARG A 29 5.05 11.20 -3.53
CA ARG A 29 4.80 12.63 -3.81
C ARG A 29 4.74 13.47 -2.53
N ARG A 30 4.43 12.84 -1.38
CA ARG A 30 4.36 13.50 -0.07
C ARG A 30 5.74 13.66 0.56
N TYR A 31 6.53 12.58 0.56
CA TYR A 31 7.87 12.59 1.14
C TYR A 31 8.88 12.95 0.05
N ARG A 32 9.39 14.18 0.08
CA ARG A 32 10.29 14.76 -0.93
C ARG A 32 11.76 14.34 -0.74
N ASP A 33 12.00 13.16 -0.16
CA ASP A 33 13.35 12.62 0.04
C ASP A 33 13.83 11.74 -1.12
N GLY A 34 12.95 11.45 -2.10
CA GLY A 34 13.28 10.63 -3.26
C GLY A 34 13.36 9.13 -2.96
N GLU A 35 13.09 8.72 -1.73
CA GLU A 35 13.16 7.32 -1.32
C GLU A 35 11.97 6.51 -1.81
N ASN A 36 12.24 5.31 -2.33
CA ASN A 36 11.20 4.39 -2.76
C ASN A 36 10.49 3.77 -1.56
N ARG A 37 9.16 3.68 -1.66
CA ARG A 37 8.28 3.15 -0.61
C ARG A 37 7.28 2.19 -1.20
N TYR A 38 6.86 1.23 -0.38
CA TYR A 38 5.65 0.48 -0.65
C TYR A 38 4.44 1.34 -0.30
N HIS A 39 3.58 1.52 -1.29
CA HIS A 39 2.32 2.24 -1.17
C HIS A 39 1.18 1.24 -1.06
N PHE A 40 0.37 1.41 -0.02
CA PHE A 40 -0.74 0.54 0.34
C PHE A 40 -1.98 1.38 0.63
N TYR A 41 -3.14 0.77 0.42
CA TYR A 41 -4.39 1.24 1.00
C TYR A 41 -4.72 0.36 2.21
N ASP A 42 -4.62 0.93 3.41
CA ASP A 42 -4.87 0.29 4.69
C ASP A 42 -6.37 0.16 4.96
N LEU A 43 -6.86 -1.07 5.07
CA LEU A 43 -8.27 -1.38 5.33
C LEU A 43 -8.63 -1.34 6.82
N ASP A 44 -7.64 -1.36 7.72
CA ASP A 44 -7.86 -1.36 9.17
C ASP A 44 -7.72 0.04 9.79
N SER A 45 -7.42 1.06 9.00
CA SER A 45 -7.25 2.44 9.48
C SER A 45 -8.60 3.14 9.76
N PRO A 46 -8.82 3.73 10.95
CA PRO A 46 -10.04 4.47 11.24
C PRO A 46 -10.06 5.88 10.63
N LEU A 47 -11.25 6.29 10.18
CA LEU A 47 -11.77 7.66 10.03
C LEU A 47 -11.25 8.59 8.92
N SER A 48 -10.15 8.35 8.20
CA SER A 48 -9.88 9.08 6.93
C SER A 48 -8.54 8.79 6.25
N ASN A 49 -7.55 8.24 6.95
CA ASN A 49 -6.21 8.09 6.38
C ASN A 49 -5.86 6.63 6.05
N HIS A 50 -6.40 6.16 4.93
CA HIS A 50 -6.12 4.82 4.41
C HIS A 50 -4.79 4.75 3.64
N ASN A 51 -4.18 5.88 3.27
CA ASN A 51 -2.92 5.85 2.53
C ASN A 51 -1.75 5.52 3.46
N LEU A 52 -1.13 4.37 3.22
CA LEU A 52 0.00 3.87 3.98
C LEU A 52 1.23 3.78 3.06
N SER A 53 2.27 4.56 3.35
CA SER A 53 3.52 4.59 2.57
C SER A 53 4.68 4.24 3.48
N ILE A 54 5.33 3.10 3.25
CA ILE A 54 6.31 2.53 4.17
C ILE A 54 7.62 2.28 3.45
N LEU A 55 8.73 2.68 4.08
CA LEU A 55 10.07 2.42 3.58
C LEU A 55 10.37 0.91 3.64
N PRO A 56 11.09 0.33 2.67
CA PRO A 56 11.47 -1.08 2.67
C PRO A 56 12.08 -1.55 3.99
N GLN A 57 12.92 -0.71 4.62
CA GLN A 57 13.62 -1.02 5.86
C GLN A 57 12.68 -1.17 7.08
N GLN A 58 11.48 -0.60 7.02
CA GLN A 58 10.46 -0.73 8.06
C GLN A 58 9.64 -2.03 7.92
N ILE A 59 9.55 -2.59 6.71
CA ILE A 59 8.78 -3.81 6.43
C ILE A 59 9.48 -5.01 7.08
N LYS A 60 8.71 -5.82 7.80
CA LYS A 60 9.15 -7.11 8.34
C LYS A 60 8.64 -8.29 7.54
N SER A 61 7.41 -8.21 7.07
CA SER A 61 6.84 -9.20 6.16
C SER A 61 5.68 -8.63 5.37
N ILE A 62 5.47 -9.22 4.19
CA ILE A 62 4.29 -9.04 3.36
C ILE A 62 3.81 -10.44 3.00
N GLU A 63 2.58 -10.77 3.39
CA GLU A 63 1.94 -12.05 3.12
C GLU A 63 0.77 -11.83 2.16
N ILE A 64 0.69 -12.62 1.10
CA ILE A 64 -0.44 -12.61 0.18
C ILE A 64 -1.58 -13.39 0.81
N LEU A 65 -2.72 -12.74 0.97
CA LEU A 65 -3.90 -13.32 1.58
C LEU A 65 -4.76 -14.07 0.55
N ASN A 66 -5.72 -14.88 1.02
CA ASN A 66 -6.65 -15.57 0.13
C ASN A 66 -7.80 -14.65 -0.33
N GLU A 67 -8.09 -13.64 0.47
CA GLU A 67 -9.06 -12.60 0.24
C GLU A 67 -8.71 -11.78 -1.00
N THR A 68 -9.76 -11.35 -1.70
CA THR A 68 -9.64 -10.63 -2.96
C THR A 68 -10.19 -9.21 -2.85
N PHE A 69 -9.70 -8.34 -3.72
CA PHE A 69 -10.24 -7.00 -3.92
C PHE A 69 -10.46 -6.72 -5.42
N CYS A 70 -11.36 -5.78 -5.70
CA CYS A 70 -11.61 -5.23 -7.03
C CYS A 70 -11.00 -3.81 -7.12
N PRO A 71 -10.10 -3.52 -8.08
CA PRO A 71 -9.46 -2.20 -8.21
C PRO A 71 -10.45 -1.07 -8.36
N GLU A 72 -11.57 -1.33 -9.04
CA GLU A 72 -12.62 -0.35 -9.25
C GLU A 72 -13.16 0.25 -7.96
N ASP A 73 -13.15 -0.50 -6.84
CA ASP A 73 -13.62 -0.03 -5.54
C ASP A 73 -12.69 1.03 -4.95
N TYR A 74 -11.40 0.97 -5.28
CA TYR A 74 -10.35 1.77 -4.63
C TYR A 74 -9.72 2.80 -5.56
N VAL A 75 -9.67 2.54 -6.87
CA VAL A 75 -9.03 3.39 -7.87
C VAL A 75 -10.12 4.15 -8.63
N LYS A 76 -10.47 5.33 -8.13
CA LYS A 76 -11.49 6.21 -8.71
C LYS A 76 -10.91 7.36 -9.54
N TRP A 77 -9.59 7.37 -9.75
CA TRP A 77 -8.84 8.37 -10.50
C TRP A 77 -7.98 7.68 -11.57
N THR A 78 -7.42 8.45 -12.50
CA THR A 78 -6.43 7.93 -13.47
C THR A 78 -5.09 7.72 -12.76
N PRO A 79 -4.65 6.47 -12.54
CA PRO A 79 -3.42 6.23 -11.81
C PRO A 79 -2.19 6.59 -12.65
N SER A 80 -1.09 6.84 -11.94
CA SER A 80 0.23 7.05 -12.53
C SER A 80 1.19 6.20 -11.70
N TRP A 81 1.05 4.89 -11.87
CA TRP A 81 1.85 3.91 -11.13
C TRP A 81 3.30 3.94 -11.59
N PHE A 82 4.22 3.70 -10.66
CA PHE A 82 5.63 3.46 -10.98
C PHE A 82 5.85 2.02 -11.46
N LEU A 83 5.12 1.07 -10.87
CA LEU A 83 5.08 -0.31 -11.36
C LEU A 83 3.77 -0.59 -12.09
N SER A 84 3.89 -1.08 -13.32
CA SER A 84 2.74 -1.53 -14.10
C SER A 84 1.95 -2.61 -13.35
N ARG A 85 0.62 -2.45 -13.32
CA ARG A 85 -0.30 -3.41 -12.71
C ARG A 85 -0.93 -4.31 -13.77
N ASP A 86 -1.44 -5.46 -13.33
CA ASP A 86 -2.29 -6.32 -14.16
C ASP A 86 -3.75 -6.16 -13.73
N TRP A 87 -4.21 -4.90 -13.71
CA TRP A 87 -5.52 -4.47 -13.21
C TRP A 87 -6.40 -3.93 -14.36
N GLY A 88 -6.04 -4.21 -15.61
CA GLY A 88 -6.74 -3.69 -16.79
C GLY A 88 -6.63 -2.16 -16.88
N ILE A 89 -7.78 -1.48 -17.01
CA ILE A 89 -7.85 0.00 -17.13
C ILE A 89 -7.35 0.75 -15.89
N TYR A 90 -7.14 0.04 -14.77
CA TYR A 90 -6.63 0.60 -13.52
C TYR A 90 -5.11 0.41 -13.37
N SER A 91 -4.39 0.13 -14.46
CA SER A 91 -2.96 -0.18 -14.49
C SER A 91 -2.06 0.91 -15.04
#